data_AF-A0A6P8FE47-F1
#
_entry.id   AF-A0A6P8FE47-F1
#
_cell.length_a   1.000
_cell.length_b   1.000
_cell.length_c   1.000
_cell.angle_alpha   90.00
_cell.angle_beta   90.00
_cell.angle_gamma   90.00
#
_symmetry.space_group_name_H-M   'P 1'
#
loop_
_entity.id
_entity.type
_entity.pdbx_description
1 polymer ?
#
loop_
_entity_poly.entity_id
_entity_poly.type
_entity_poly.pdbx_seq_one_letter_code
_entity_poly.pdbx_strand_id
1 'polypeptide(L)'
;MKRRQMGNISNASKTEDWENGSVDVPSLPVAVLEEIFQNLPAEQVVCVCRLVCREWRDVVDCACLWKERCRREGLRPSDPVKTPSDWRLFYILCKKRRNLLKNPKAEDGFARWELIENGGDKWKIEGVSVEHPDGTVNKHFATSYFSCMKRQVVDLQAEGYSPAFMDEFQPDILISDWYAPRWDCGCEYEISVQLLSAGKKVLKSFSPDKVNFEQWNDQKWNQVTHVFRSYGRGVRYVGFIHGGKDTQFWAGWYGIRVTNSSVEICPAGETKERVQPEVLHGSPENPIRKSPRHFPDLNNGKAGR
;
A
#
# COMPACT_ATOMS: atom_id res chain seq x y z
N MET A 1 81.21 55.29 -30.71
CA MET A 1 81.52 54.68 -32.02
C MET A 1 80.26 54.01 -32.54
N LYS A 2 79.80 54.42 -33.75
CA LYS A 2 79.12 53.67 -34.84
C LYS A 2 77.98 52.69 -34.45
N ARG A 3 76.77 52.64 -35.03
CA ARG A 3 76.08 53.15 -36.26
C ARG A 3 74.55 52.93 -36.01
N ARG A 4 73.62 53.86 -36.34
CA ARG A 4 72.68 53.85 -37.52
C ARG A 4 72.08 52.45 -37.85
N GLN A 5 70.79 52.22 -38.11
CA GLN A 5 69.70 53.07 -38.63
C GLN A 5 68.32 52.36 -38.53
N MET A 6 67.25 53.15 -38.34
CA MET A 6 65.88 53.11 -38.89
C MET A 6 65.17 51.80 -39.30
N GLY A 7 63.89 51.72 -38.90
CA GLY A 7 62.86 50.91 -39.55
C GLY A 7 61.50 51.01 -38.85
N ASN A 8 60.66 51.97 -39.28
CA ASN A 8 59.25 52.11 -38.92
C ASN A 8 58.44 50.95 -39.54
N ILE A 9 57.67 50.17 -38.78
CA ILE A 9 56.50 49.43 -39.30
C ILE A 9 55.40 49.45 -38.25
N SER A 10 54.34 50.18 -38.59
CA SER A 10 53.02 50.13 -37.98
C SER A 10 52.45 48.71 -38.04
N ASN A 11 52.03 48.15 -36.91
CA ASN A 11 51.08 47.05 -36.91
C ASN A 11 49.90 47.42 -36.03
N ALA A 12 48.79 47.71 -36.71
CA ALA A 12 47.47 47.77 -36.12
C ALA A 12 47.19 46.46 -35.38
N SER A 13 47.00 46.54 -34.07
CA SER A 13 46.41 45.45 -33.30
C SER A 13 44.96 45.30 -33.77
N LYS A 14 44.73 44.36 -34.69
CA LYS A 14 43.40 43.78 -34.88
C LYS A 14 42.99 43.19 -33.54
N THR A 15 42.07 43.86 -32.87
CA THR A 15 41.19 43.22 -31.89
C THR A 15 40.42 42.17 -32.66
N GLU A 16 40.77 40.90 -32.46
CA GLU A 16 39.93 39.78 -32.87
C GLU A 16 38.68 39.83 -31.99
N ASP A 17 37.62 40.38 -32.57
CA ASP A 17 36.26 40.21 -32.07
C ASP A 17 35.96 38.71 -32.12
N TRP A 18 35.99 38.06 -30.96
CA TRP A 18 35.35 36.77 -30.78
C TRP A 18 33.85 37.01 -30.90
N GLU A 19 33.36 37.00 -32.13
CA GLU A 19 31.94 36.93 -32.41
C GLU A 19 31.37 35.78 -31.57
N ASN A 20 30.41 36.15 -30.74
CA ASN A 20 29.67 35.30 -29.83
C ASN A 20 28.83 34.34 -30.70
N GLY A 21 29.48 33.31 -31.23
CA GLY A 21 28.84 32.27 -32.00
C GLY A 21 27.88 31.51 -31.10
N SER A 22 26.59 31.84 -31.17
CA SER A 22 25.55 30.94 -30.71
C SER A 22 25.73 29.64 -31.48
N VAL A 23 26.23 28.61 -30.82
CA VAL A 23 26.21 27.26 -31.36
C VAL A 23 24.74 26.88 -31.43
N ASP A 24 24.16 27.04 -32.61
CA ASP A 24 22.80 26.62 -32.91
C ASP A 24 22.84 25.09 -32.91
N VAL A 25 22.54 24.49 -31.75
CA VAL A 25 22.39 23.04 -31.66
C VAL A 25 21.19 22.68 -32.54
N PRO A 26 21.36 21.85 -33.59
CA PRO A 26 20.25 21.50 -34.47
C PRO A 26 19.11 20.93 -33.63
N SER A 27 17.91 21.49 -33.79
CA SER A 27 16.72 20.99 -33.10
C SER A 27 16.47 19.55 -33.52
N LEU A 28 16.57 18.61 -32.57
CA LEU A 28 16.22 17.22 -32.80
C LEU A 28 14.71 17.10 -33.08
N PRO A 29 14.27 16.24 -34.00
CA PRO A 29 12.85 15.96 -34.15
C PRO A 29 12.24 15.49 -32.82
N VAL A 30 11.03 15.97 -32.50
CA VAL A 30 10.33 15.63 -31.23
C VAL A 30 10.26 14.12 -30.99
N ALA A 31 10.00 13.32 -32.01
CA ALA A 31 9.96 11.86 -31.90
C ALA A 31 11.30 11.25 -31.44
N VAL A 32 12.44 11.84 -31.82
CA VAL A 32 13.76 11.39 -31.36
C VAL A 32 13.98 11.78 -29.91
N LEU A 33 13.59 13.00 -29.51
CA LEU A 33 13.63 13.43 -28.10
C LEU A 33 12.75 12.55 -27.21
N GLU A 34 11.53 12.23 -27.66
CA GLU A 34 10.64 11.29 -26.98
C GLU A 34 11.32 9.94 -26.79
N GLU A 35 11.90 9.36 -27.86
CA GLU A 35 12.58 8.07 -27.78
C GLU A 35 13.79 8.11 -26.82
N ILE A 36 14.59 9.18 -26.85
CA ILE A 36 15.68 9.38 -25.88
C ILE A 36 15.11 9.37 -24.46
N PHE A 37 14.08 10.18 -24.20
CA PHE A 37 13.47 10.25 -22.87
C PHE A 37 12.84 8.93 -22.43
N GLN A 38 12.29 8.14 -23.34
CA GLN A 38 11.76 6.80 -23.03
C GLN A 38 12.83 5.87 -22.47
N ASN A 39 14.09 6.04 -22.88
CA ASN A 39 15.21 5.20 -22.47
C ASN A 39 15.98 5.74 -21.24
N LEU A 40 15.59 6.90 -20.70
CA LEU A 40 16.21 7.48 -19.49
C LEU A 40 15.40 7.19 -18.21
N PRO A 41 16.04 7.06 -17.03
CA PRO A 41 15.31 6.97 -15.77
C PRO A 41 14.28 8.09 -15.59
N ALA A 42 13.04 7.75 -15.22
CA ALA A 42 11.95 8.72 -15.12
C ALA A 42 12.25 9.91 -14.20
N GLU A 43 12.97 9.68 -13.11
CA GLU A 43 13.41 10.74 -12.20
C GLU A 43 14.36 11.73 -12.89
N GLN A 44 15.28 11.25 -13.74
CA GLN A 44 16.16 12.14 -14.52
C GLN A 44 15.37 12.95 -15.55
N VAL A 45 14.40 12.31 -16.22
CA VAL A 45 13.54 12.99 -17.19
C VAL A 45 12.79 14.15 -16.54
N VAL A 46 12.22 13.94 -15.35
CA VAL A 46 11.43 14.95 -14.62
C VAL A 46 12.29 16.01 -13.94
N CYS A 47 13.36 15.61 -13.27
CA CYS A 47 14.15 16.50 -12.41
C CYS A 47 15.30 17.19 -13.14
N VAL A 48 15.76 16.65 -14.27
CA VAL A 48 16.91 17.17 -15.02
C VAL A 48 16.51 17.60 -16.42
N CYS A 49 16.02 16.68 -17.26
CA CYS A 49 15.74 16.96 -18.67
C CYS A 49 14.67 18.07 -18.83
N ARG A 50 13.63 18.04 -17.99
CA ARG A 50 12.57 19.08 -17.97
C ARG A 50 13.07 20.50 -17.72
N LEU A 51 14.26 20.67 -17.13
CA LEU A 51 14.83 21.97 -16.79
C LEU A 51 15.78 22.51 -17.87
N VAL A 52 16.14 21.72 -18.89
CA VAL A 52 17.13 22.07 -19.91
C VAL A 52 16.65 23.23 -20.78
N CYS A 53 15.49 23.10 -21.42
CA CYS A 53 14.90 24.14 -22.25
C CYS A 53 13.37 24.00 -22.33
N ARG A 54 12.69 24.94 -23.01
CA ARG A 54 11.23 24.92 -23.17
C ARG A 54 10.75 23.71 -23.98
N GLU A 55 11.41 23.41 -25.09
CA GLU A 55 11.05 22.26 -25.94
C GLU A 55 11.11 20.94 -25.17
N TRP A 56 12.18 20.71 -24.41
CA TRP A 56 12.31 19.50 -23.59
C TRP A 56 11.24 19.44 -22.50
N ARG A 57 10.92 20.56 -21.88
CA ARG A 57 9.82 20.64 -20.90
C ARG A 57 8.49 20.25 -21.52
N ASP A 58 8.18 20.76 -22.71
CA ASP A 58 6.91 20.49 -23.39
C ASP A 58 6.76 19.00 -23.72
N VAL A 59 7.84 18.35 -24.16
CA VAL A 59 7.88 16.89 -24.38
C VAL A 59 7.72 16.12 -23.06
N VAL A 60 8.46 16.51 -22.01
CA VAL A 60 8.37 15.86 -20.69
C VAL A 60 6.99 16.04 -20.05
N ASP A 61 6.32 17.16 -20.25
CA ASP A 61 4.98 17.42 -19.73
C ASP A 61 3.88 16.81 -20.64
N CYS A 62 4.22 16.30 -21.83
CA CYS A 62 3.26 15.63 -22.69
C CYS A 62 2.76 14.32 -22.09
N ALA A 63 1.43 14.16 -22.01
CA ALA A 63 0.81 12.89 -21.62
C ALA A 63 1.19 11.72 -22.56
N CYS A 64 1.50 12.01 -23.83
CA CYS A 64 1.89 11.03 -24.83
C CYS A 64 3.15 10.24 -24.44
N LEU A 65 4.19 10.94 -23.95
CA LEU A 65 5.44 10.35 -23.48
C LEU A 65 5.17 9.32 -22.37
N TRP A 66 4.40 9.70 -21.36
CA TRP A 66 4.13 8.85 -20.21
C TRP A 66 3.15 7.71 -20.50
N LYS A 67 2.17 7.93 -21.40
CA LYS A 67 1.30 6.86 -21.92
C LYS A 67 2.12 5.77 -22.61
N GLU A 68 3.02 6.18 -23.50
CA GLU A 68 3.88 5.26 -24.24
C GLU A 68 4.84 4.52 -23.29
N ARG A 69 5.38 5.22 -22.29
CA ARG A 69 6.19 4.60 -21.25
C ARG A 69 5.42 3.53 -20.47
N CYS A 70 4.22 3.85 -20.02
CA CYS A 70 3.33 2.90 -19.34
C CYS A 70 3.07 1.68 -20.24
N ARG A 71 2.79 1.89 -21.53
CA ARG A 71 2.56 0.82 -22.50
C ARG A 71 3.77 -0.11 -22.64
N ARG A 72 4.99 0.42 -22.77
CA ARG A 72 6.24 -0.36 -22.89
C ARG A 72 6.50 -1.23 -21.65
N GLU A 73 6.11 -0.74 -20.48
CA GLU A 73 6.29 -1.43 -19.21
C GLU A 73 5.08 -2.26 -18.76
N GLY A 74 4.02 -2.34 -19.59
CA GLY A 74 2.81 -3.09 -19.27
C GLY A 74 1.94 -2.48 -18.16
N LEU A 75 2.19 -1.23 -17.78
CA LEU A 75 1.39 -0.50 -16.80
C LEU A 75 0.10 -0.03 -17.47
N ARG A 76 -1.04 -0.39 -16.89
CA ARG A 76 -2.36 -0.05 -17.41
C ARG A 76 -3.27 0.44 -16.29
N PRO A 77 -4.09 1.48 -16.53
CA PRO A 77 -5.13 1.87 -15.59
C PRO A 77 -6.09 0.70 -15.30
N SER A 78 -6.51 0.56 -14.05
CA SER A 78 -7.42 -0.52 -13.63
C SER A 78 -8.82 -0.45 -14.28
N ASP A 79 -9.26 0.74 -14.69
CA ASP A 79 -10.49 0.97 -15.45
C ASP A 79 -10.13 1.57 -16.84
N PRO A 80 -10.32 0.83 -17.95
CA PRO A 80 -9.99 1.32 -19.29
C PRO A 80 -10.76 2.58 -19.71
N VAL A 81 -11.91 2.84 -19.08
CA VAL A 81 -12.76 3.99 -19.38
C VAL A 81 -12.29 5.23 -18.62
N LYS A 82 -11.68 5.06 -17.44
CA LYS A 82 -11.16 6.17 -16.62
C LYS A 82 -9.68 6.38 -16.94
N THR A 83 -9.41 7.17 -17.97
CA THR A 83 -8.05 7.59 -18.27
C THR A 83 -7.50 8.49 -17.16
N PRO A 84 -6.25 8.25 -16.69
CA PRO A 84 -5.57 9.15 -15.76
C PRO A 84 -5.54 10.59 -16.26
N SER A 85 -5.81 11.54 -15.36
CA SER A 85 -5.71 12.97 -15.64
C SER A 85 -4.27 13.43 -15.83
N ASP A 86 -3.32 12.85 -15.08
CA ASP A 86 -1.88 13.06 -15.23
C ASP A 86 -1.17 11.71 -15.39
N TRP A 87 -0.70 11.42 -16.60
CA TRP A 87 -0.02 10.16 -16.95
C TRP A 87 1.39 10.06 -16.36
N ARG A 88 2.05 11.19 -16.11
CA ARG A 88 3.35 11.21 -15.44
C ARG A 88 3.18 10.79 -13.98
N LEU A 89 2.23 11.42 -13.30
CA LEU A 89 1.91 11.09 -11.91
C LEU A 89 1.51 9.62 -11.78
N PHE A 90 0.62 9.16 -12.67
CA PHE A 90 0.22 7.76 -12.76
C PHE A 90 1.42 6.82 -12.84
N TYR A 91 2.31 7.05 -13.82
CA TYR A 91 3.52 6.23 -13.99
C TYR A 91 4.38 6.21 -12.73
N ILE A 92 4.68 7.38 -12.16
CA ILE A 92 5.52 7.49 -10.96
C ILE A 92 4.90 6.73 -9.78
N LEU A 93 3.59 6.88 -9.57
CA LEU A 93 2.88 6.20 -8.49
C LEU A 93 2.86 4.68 -8.70
N CYS A 94 2.62 4.19 -9.92
CA CYS A 94 2.70 2.76 -10.23
C CYS A 94 4.09 2.20 -9.92
N LYS A 95 5.17 2.90 -10.31
CA LYS A 95 6.55 2.44 -10.07
C LYS A 95 6.96 2.49 -8.59
N LYS A 96 6.43 3.45 -7.83
CA LYS A 96 6.74 3.59 -6.39
C LYS A 96 5.83 2.76 -5.49
N ARG A 97 4.76 2.17 -6.03
CA ARG A 97 3.77 1.40 -5.27
C ARG A 97 4.43 0.19 -4.61
N ARG A 98 4.31 0.14 -3.28
CA ARG A 98 4.81 -0.95 -2.43
C ARG A 98 4.13 -0.83 -1.06
N ASN A 99 4.15 -1.91 -0.29
CA ASN A 99 3.71 -1.87 1.09
C ASN A 99 4.67 -1.00 1.94
N LEU A 100 4.12 0.01 2.61
CA LEU A 100 4.85 0.91 3.49
C LEU A 100 4.96 0.37 4.91
N LEU A 101 4.10 -0.58 5.30
CA LEU A 101 4.24 -1.27 6.58
C LEU A 101 5.45 -2.21 6.55
N LYS A 102 6.22 -2.19 7.64
CA LYS A 102 7.35 -3.10 7.86
C LYS A 102 6.89 -4.33 8.64
N ASN A 103 7.51 -5.47 8.34
CA ASN A 103 7.21 -6.75 8.98
C ASN A 103 5.69 -7.10 9.02
N PRO A 104 4.98 -7.05 7.88
CA PRO A 104 3.53 -7.32 7.85
C PRO A 104 3.18 -8.81 8.04
N LYS A 105 4.13 -9.71 7.76
CA LYS A 105 3.95 -11.18 7.76
C LYS A 105 4.61 -11.89 8.95
N ALA A 106 5.00 -11.14 9.99
CA ALA A 106 5.63 -11.68 11.21
C ALA A 106 6.96 -12.45 10.99
N GLU A 107 7.70 -12.13 9.93
CA GLU A 107 8.97 -12.78 9.64
C GLU A 107 10.09 -12.35 10.60
N ASP A 108 10.07 -11.08 11.00
CA ASP A 108 11.10 -10.47 11.85
C ASP A 108 10.61 -10.32 13.31
N GLY A 109 9.86 -11.31 13.81
CA GLY A 109 9.29 -11.25 15.14
C GLY A 109 8.30 -10.09 15.28
N PHE A 110 8.42 -9.31 16.35
CA PHE A 110 7.65 -8.08 16.57
C PHE A 110 8.39 -6.81 16.14
N ALA A 111 9.51 -6.93 15.42
CA ALA A 111 10.27 -5.77 14.99
C ALA A 111 9.37 -4.80 14.21
N ARG A 112 9.56 -3.50 14.45
CA ARG A 112 8.83 -2.38 13.82
C ARG A 112 7.36 -2.24 14.19
N TRP A 113 6.84 -3.09 15.08
CA TRP A 113 5.52 -2.93 15.68
C TRP A 113 5.65 -2.43 17.12
N GLU A 114 4.90 -1.38 17.45
CA GLU A 114 4.68 -0.92 18.82
C GLU A 114 3.53 -1.75 19.41
N LEU A 115 3.78 -2.52 20.48
CA LEU A 115 2.73 -3.25 21.18
C LEU A 115 2.05 -2.30 22.17
N ILE A 116 0.86 -1.80 21.83
CA ILE A 116 0.10 -0.88 22.67
C ILE A 116 -0.58 -1.65 23.81
N GLU A 117 -1.15 -2.81 23.48
CA GLU A 117 -1.78 -3.70 24.43
C GLU A 117 -1.26 -5.12 24.20
N ASN A 118 -1.03 -5.83 25.30
CA ASN A 118 -0.39 -7.14 25.29
C ASN A 118 -0.97 -8.02 26.41
N GLY A 119 -2.30 -8.10 26.46
CA GLY A 119 -3.04 -8.77 27.52
C GLY A 119 -2.93 -10.29 27.48
N GLY A 120 -3.34 -10.93 28.59
CA GLY A 120 -3.36 -12.39 28.73
C GLY A 120 -1.97 -12.98 28.61
N ASP A 121 -1.84 -14.05 27.82
CA ASP A 121 -0.57 -14.67 27.46
C ASP A 121 0.17 -13.94 26.34
N LYS A 122 -0.18 -12.66 26.11
CA LYS A 122 0.47 -11.73 25.19
C LYS A 122 0.29 -12.12 23.73
N TRP A 123 0.81 -11.29 22.83
CA TRP A 123 0.97 -11.65 21.43
C TRP A 123 1.93 -12.82 21.25
N LYS A 124 1.61 -13.70 20.30
CA LYS A 124 2.51 -14.76 19.83
C LYS A 124 2.58 -14.76 18.32
N ILE A 125 3.66 -15.31 17.79
CA ILE A 125 3.83 -15.56 16.36
C ILE A 125 3.73 -17.06 16.15
N GLU A 126 2.91 -17.46 15.20
CA GLU A 126 2.65 -18.86 14.88
C GLU A 126 2.75 -19.08 13.37
N GLY A 127 2.99 -20.34 12.98
CA GLY A 127 2.90 -20.75 11.58
C GLY A 127 1.45 -20.85 11.12
N VAL A 128 1.24 -20.66 9.81
CA VAL A 128 -0.08 -20.75 9.19
C VAL A 128 -0.53 -22.22 9.14
N SER A 129 -1.62 -22.56 9.83
CA SER A 129 -2.22 -23.90 9.81
C SER A 129 -3.35 -24.05 8.78
N VAL A 130 -3.99 -22.94 8.40
CA VAL A 130 -5.02 -22.86 7.35
C VAL A 130 -4.47 -21.99 6.24
N GLU A 131 -4.36 -22.54 5.03
CA GLU A 131 -3.73 -21.86 3.89
C GLU A 131 -4.29 -20.45 3.68
N HIS A 132 -3.38 -19.49 3.63
CA HIS A 132 -3.69 -18.10 3.31
C HIS A 132 -3.78 -17.94 1.77
N PRO A 133 -4.71 -17.15 1.22
CA PRO A 133 -4.85 -16.97 -0.23
C PRO A 133 -3.58 -16.47 -0.94
N ASP A 134 -2.77 -15.66 -0.25
CA ASP A 134 -1.39 -15.37 -0.63
C ASP A 134 -0.45 -16.46 -0.08
N GLY A 135 0.01 -17.36 -0.96
CA GLY A 135 0.89 -18.49 -0.61
C GLY A 135 2.29 -18.11 -0.13
N THR A 136 2.65 -16.83 -0.13
CA THR A 136 3.91 -16.36 0.47
C THR A 136 3.76 -16.07 1.97
N VAL A 137 2.54 -16.14 2.52
CA VAL A 137 2.27 -15.94 3.95
C VAL A 137 2.42 -17.27 4.68
N ASN A 138 3.45 -17.39 5.52
CA ASN A 138 3.72 -18.60 6.31
C ASN A 138 3.57 -18.40 7.84
N LYS A 139 3.45 -17.15 8.31
CA LYS A 139 3.28 -16.79 9.72
C LYS A 139 2.18 -15.74 9.92
N HIS A 140 1.68 -15.68 11.14
CA HIS A 140 0.75 -14.65 11.61
C HIS A 140 1.01 -14.28 13.06
N PHE A 141 0.47 -13.14 13.47
CA PHE A 141 0.40 -12.72 14.87
C PHE A 141 -0.92 -13.23 15.48
N ALA A 142 -0.87 -13.88 16.63
CA ALA A 142 -2.04 -14.38 17.35
C ALA A 142 -2.22 -13.61 18.67
N THR A 143 -3.45 -13.18 18.92
CA THR A 143 -3.86 -12.52 20.17
C THR A 143 -4.26 -13.53 21.24
N SER A 144 -4.28 -13.07 22.49
CA SER A 144 -4.67 -13.88 23.65
C SER A 144 -6.10 -13.57 24.10
N TYR A 145 -6.43 -13.88 25.35
CA TYR A 145 -7.76 -13.76 25.94
C TYR A 145 -8.08 -12.40 26.57
N PHE A 146 -7.08 -11.52 26.67
CA PHE A 146 -7.28 -10.10 26.88
C PHE A 146 -6.76 -9.32 25.69
N SER A 147 -7.18 -8.05 25.61
CA SER A 147 -6.90 -7.18 24.48
C SER A 147 -5.41 -7.13 24.14
N CYS A 148 -5.13 -7.38 22.88
CA CYS A 148 -3.80 -7.36 22.29
C CYS A 148 -3.88 -6.47 21.05
N MET A 149 -3.18 -5.34 21.08
CA MET A 149 -3.22 -4.32 20.03
C MET A 149 -1.80 -3.91 19.67
N LYS A 150 -1.51 -3.81 18.36
CA LYS A 150 -0.20 -3.36 17.87
C LYS A 150 -0.35 -2.25 16.84
N ARG A 151 0.67 -1.41 16.75
CA ARG A 151 0.68 -0.19 15.93
C ARG A 151 1.95 -0.03 15.13
N GLN A 152 1.80 0.58 13.96
CA GLN A 152 2.89 1.19 13.21
C GLN A 152 2.47 2.56 12.70
N VAL A 153 3.41 3.50 12.68
CA VAL A 153 3.20 4.83 12.09
C VAL A 153 4.11 4.98 10.89
N VAL A 154 3.52 5.11 9.71
CA VAL A 154 4.24 5.37 8.47
C VAL A 154 4.51 6.87 8.36
N ASP A 155 5.77 7.24 8.19
CA ASP A 155 6.19 8.60 7.80
C ASP A 155 6.23 8.68 6.28
N LEU A 156 5.27 9.40 5.70
CA LEU A 156 5.13 9.48 4.25
C LEU A 156 6.29 10.21 3.60
N GLN A 157 6.86 11.21 4.27
CA GLN A 157 8.00 11.96 3.73
C GLN A 157 9.25 11.07 3.72
N ALA A 158 9.50 10.32 4.81
CA ALA A 158 10.60 9.36 4.86
C ALA A 158 10.46 8.24 3.82
N GLU A 159 9.22 7.87 3.47
CA GLU A 159 8.93 6.91 2.40
C GLU A 159 8.94 7.53 0.98
N GLY A 160 9.32 8.80 0.86
CA GLY A 160 9.53 9.50 -0.42
C GLY A 160 8.31 10.20 -1.01
N TYR A 161 7.30 10.49 -0.19
CA TYR A 161 6.10 11.25 -0.56
C TYR A 161 6.12 12.62 0.14
N SER A 162 6.54 13.65 -0.59
CA SER A 162 6.77 14.98 -0.03
C SER A 162 5.46 15.64 0.47
N PRO A 163 5.54 16.57 1.45
CA PRO A 163 4.39 17.36 1.90
C PRO A 163 3.60 18.02 0.76
N ALA A 164 4.29 18.66 -0.19
CA ALA A 164 3.66 19.32 -1.32
C ALA A 164 2.93 18.31 -2.22
N PHE A 165 3.57 17.16 -2.48
CA PHE A 165 2.98 16.08 -3.26
C PHE A 165 1.69 15.53 -2.63
N MET A 166 1.72 15.25 -1.33
CA MET A 166 0.55 14.75 -0.60
C MET A 166 -0.58 15.77 -0.53
N ASP A 167 -0.27 17.07 -0.47
CA ASP A 167 -1.26 18.13 -0.39
C ASP A 167 -1.92 18.45 -1.75
N GLU A 168 -1.13 18.46 -2.82
CA GLU A 168 -1.57 18.84 -4.16
C GLU A 168 -2.28 17.68 -4.87
N PHE A 169 -1.64 16.52 -4.92
CA PHE A 169 -2.13 15.40 -5.72
C PHE A 169 -3.07 14.47 -4.95
N GLN A 170 -2.92 14.41 -3.62
CA GLN A 170 -3.72 13.56 -2.73
C GLN A 170 -3.96 12.14 -3.28
N PRO A 171 -2.90 11.38 -3.63
CA PRO A 171 -3.05 10.03 -4.18
C PRO A 171 -3.83 9.12 -3.24
N ASP A 172 -4.54 8.14 -3.80
CA ASP A 172 -5.30 7.16 -3.01
C ASP A 172 -4.36 6.45 -2.02
N ILE A 173 -4.78 6.36 -0.76
CA ILE A 173 -4.09 5.57 0.28
C ILE A 173 -4.89 4.30 0.50
N LEU A 174 -4.39 3.18 -0.03
CA LEU A 174 -4.99 1.86 0.11
C LEU A 174 -4.50 1.21 1.40
N ILE A 175 -5.46 0.77 2.20
CA ILE A 175 -5.29 0.00 3.42
C ILE A 175 -5.77 -1.43 3.15
N SER A 176 -5.01 -2.42 3.59
CA SER A 176 -5.51 -3.79 3.69
C SER A 176 -5.01 -4.48 4.95
N ASP A 177 -5.81 -5.39 5.47
CA ASP A 177 -5.39 -6.30 6.53
C ASP A 177 -6.09 -7.65 6.38
N TRP A 178 -5.39 -8.72 6.78
CA TRP A 178 -5.93 -10.07 6.78
C TRP A 178 -6.05 -10.59 8.20
N TYR A 179 -7.21 -11.18 8.50
CA TYR A 179 -7.52 -11.69 9.83
C TYR A 179 -8.31 -13.00 9.76
N ALA A 180 -8.08 -13.89 10.72
CA ALA A 180 -8.77 -15.17 10.81
C ALA A 180 -9.03 -15.58 12.26
N PRO A 181 -10.21 -16.13 12.57
CA PRO A 181 -10.47 -16.74 13.86
C PRO A 181 -9.82 -18.13 13.99
N ARG A 182 -9.94 -18.71 15.18
CA ARG A 182 -9.80 -20.15 15.41
C ARG A 182 -11.17 -20.82 15.38
N TRP A 183 -11.25 -22.07 14.94
CA TRP A 183 -12.55 -22.76 14.87
C TRP A 183 -13.09 -23.05 16.27
N ASP A 184 -12.21 -23.35 17.22
CA ASP A 184 -12.56 -23.85 18.54
C ASP A 184 -12.79 -22.73 19.57
N CYS A 185 -12.70 -21.46 19.18
CA CYS A 185 -12.95 -20.34 20.08
C CYS A 185 -13.56 -19.15 19.34
N GLY A 186 -14.49 -18.46 20.01
CA GLY A 186 -14.93 -17.15 19.56
C GLY A 186 -13.86 -16.08 19.79
N CYS A 187 -13.83 -15.06 18.95
CA CYS A 187 -12.88 -13.97 19.06
C CYS A 187 -13.42 -12.68 18.45
N GLU A 188 -12.78 -11.57 18.79
CA GLU A 188 -13.06 -10.24 18.29
C GLU A 188 -11.84 -9.72 17.51
N TYR A 189 -12.09 -9.07 16.37
CA TYR A 189 -11.11 -8.35 15.56
C TYR A 189 -11.42 -6.86 15.54
N GLU A 190 -10.37 -6.04 15.66
CA GLU A 190 -10.45 -4.58 15.61
C GLU A 190 -9.32 -4.00 14.75
N ILE A 191 -9.65 -2.97 13.95
CA ILE A 191 -8.70 -2.17 13.17
C ILE A 191 -9.06 -0.69 13.25
N SER A 192 -8.05 0.16 13.40
CA SER A 192 -8.15 1.60 13.29
C SER A 192 -6.98 2.15 12.49
N VAL A 193 -7.28 2.85 11.40
CA VAL A 193 -6.28 3.53 10.57
C VAL A 193 -6.58 5.02 10.53
N GLN A 194 -5.57 5.84 10.78
CA GLN A 194 -5.69 7.28 10.91
C GLN A 194 -4.71 8.00 9.98
N LEU A 195 -5.20 8.95 9.20
CA LEU A 195 -4.37 9.91 8.50
C LEU A 195 -4.07 11.08 9.44
N LEU A 196 -2.80 11.34 9.68
CA LEU A 196 -2.35 12.29 10.69
C LEU A 196 -1.59 13.45 10.05
N SER A 197 -1.76 14.64 10.63
CA SER A 197 -0.99 15.84 10.30
C SER A 197 0.45 15.79 10.84
N ALA A 198 1.26 16.81 10.48
CA ALA A 198 2.61 17.00 11.01
C ALA A 198 2.63 16.99 12.56
N GLY A 199 1.66 17.65 13.20
CA GLY A 199 1.49 17.66 14.65
C GLY A 199 0.80 16.43 15.23
N LYS A 200 0.74 15.32 14.46
CA LYS A 200 0.08 14.05 14.84
C LYS A 200 -1.42 14.16 15.16
N LYS A 201 -2.08 15.25 14.78
CA LYS A 201 -3.56 15.37 14.88
C LYS A 201 -4.23 14.50 13.82
N VAL A 202 -5.29 13.80 14.19
CA VAL A 202 -6.13 13.00 13.27
C VAL A 202 -6.86 13.94 12.32
N LEU A 203 -6.71 13.69 11.01
CA LEU A 203 -7.39 14.41 9.93
C LEU A 203 -8.53 13.57 9.34
N LYS A 204 -8.30 12.27 9.17
CA LYS A 204 -9.27 11.27 8.74
C LYS A 204 -9.01 9.96 9.48
N SER A 205 -10.06 9.16 9.66
CA SER A 205 -9.97 7.86 10.30
C SER A 205 -10.87 6.85 9.61
N PHE A 206 -10.40 5.61 9.61
CA PHE A 206 -11.15 4.42 9.27
C PHE A 206 -11.10 3.51 10.49
N SER A 207 -12.25 3.34 11.15
CA SER A 207 -12.43 2.48 12.32
C SER A 207 -13.81 1.84 12.20
N PRO A 208 -13.95 0.74 11.43
CA PRO A 208 -15.21 0.02 11.33
C PRO A 208 -15.57 -0.61 12.68
N ASP A 209 -16.81 -1.08 12.80
CA ASP A 209 -17.23 -1.88 13.95
C ASP A 209 -16.38 -3.15 14.10
N LYS A 210 -16.18 -3.56 15.35
CA LYS A 210 -15.47 -4.79 15.67
C LYS A 210 -16.14 -5.99 14.99
N VAL A 211 -15.33 -6.87 14.42
CA VAL A 211 -15.82 -8.11 13.81
C VAL A 211 -15.78 -9.21 14.84
N ASN A 212 -16.92 -9.84 15.11
CA ASN A 212 -17.05 -10.92 16.07
C ASN A 212 -17.20 -12.25 15.35
N PHE A 213 -16.47 -13.26 15.83
CA PHE A 213 -16.59 -14.64 15.38
C PHE A 213 -17.09 -15.51 16.52
N GLU A 214 -18.04 -16.37 16.20
CA GLU A 214 -18.52 -17.39 17.14
C GLU A 214 -17.58 -18.61 17.15
N GLN A 215 -17.69 -19.40 18.21
CA GLN A 215 -17.09 -20.73 18.25
C GLN A 215 -17.71 -21.63 17.16
N TRP A 216 -16.94 -22.59 16.68
CA TRP A 216 -17.28 -23.51 15.58
C TRP A 216 -17.45 -22.83 14.22
N ASN A 217 -16.63 -21.80 13.97
CA ASN A 217 -16.52 -21.14 12.67
C ASN A 217 -15.60 -21.91 11.68
N ASP A 218 -15.53 -21.42 10.45
CA ASP A 218 -14.79 -22.04 9.35
C ASP A 218 -13.29 -21.68 9.27
N GLN A 219 -12.77 -20.87 10.21
CA GLN A 219 -11.37 -20.40 10.27
C GLN A 219 -10.87 -19.67 9.03
N LYS A 220 -11.76 -19.17 8.17
CA LYS A 220 -11.33 -18.56 6.92
C LYS A 220 -10.59 -17.25 7.18
N TRP A 221 -9.56 -17.03 6.38
CA TRP A 221 -8.92 -15.75 6.23
C TRP A 221 -9.88 -14.76 5.57
N ASN A 222 -10.14 -13.66 6.27
CA ASN A 222 -10.93 -12.54 5.81
C ASN A 222 -10.00 -11.37 5.51
N GLN A 223 -10.39 -10.54 4.53
CA GLN A 223 -9.67 -9.34 4.17
C GLN A 223 -10.53 -8.12 4.43
N VAL A 224 -9.97 -7.12 5.11
CA VAL A 224 -10.51 -5.76 5.11
C VAL A 224 -9.71 -4.91 4.12
N THR A 225 -10.41 -4.06 3.39
CA THR A 225 -9.80 -3.07 2.50
C THR A 225 -10.49 -1.73 2.68
N HIS A 226 -9.71 -0.65 2.71
CA HIS A 226 -10.25 0.71 2.71
C HIS A 226 -9.37 1.62 1.87
N VAL A 227 -9.96 2.64 1.25
CA VAL A 227 -9.22 3.60 0.43
C VAL A 227 -9.56 5.01 0.89
N PHE A 228 -8.57 5.72 1.44
CA PHE A 228 -8.73 7.15 1.65
C PHE A 228 -8.55 7.88 0.31
N ARG A 229 -9.58 8.61 -0.10
CA ARG A 229 -9.57 9.47 -1.29
C ARG A 229 -9.91 10.89 -0.88
N SER A 230 -9.35 11.87 -1.60
CA SER A 230 -9.68 13.28 -1.41
C SER A 230 -9.66 13.70 0.08
N TYR A 231 -8.66 13.21 0.82
CA TYR A 231 -8.59 13.34 2.27
C TYR A 231 -8.27 14.76 2.75
N GLY A 232 -7.98 15.68 1.83
CA GLY A 232 -7.61 17.05 2.12
C GLY A 232 -6.11 17.19 2.38
N ARG A 233 -5.68 18.45 2.49
CA ARG A 233 -4.27 18.80 2.70
C ARG A 233 -3.84 18.49 4.14
N GLY A 234 -2.54 18.29 4.31
CA GLY A 234 -1.89 18.23 5.62
C GLY A 234 -1.53 16.82 6.09
N VAL A 235 -1.89 15.76 5.37
CA VAL A 235 -1.53 14.38 5.73
C VAL A 235 -0.03 14.16 5.62
N ARG A 236 0.59 13.70 6.71
CA ARG A 236 2.05 13.41 6.81
C ARG A 236 2.34 12.02 7.33
N TYR A 237 1.41 11.43 8.07
CA TYR A 237 1.57 10.07 8.59
C TYR A 237 0.32 9.24 8.40
N VAL A 238 0.52 7.93 8.36
CA VAL A 238 -0.55 6.93 8.47
C VAL A 238 -0.31 6.13 9.74
N GLY A 239 -1.19 6.28 10.74
CA GLY A 239 -1.20 5.43 11.92
C GLY A 239 -2.05 4.20 11.65
N PHE A 240 -1.48 3.01 11.75
CA PHE A 240 -2.15 1.74 11.54
C PHE A 240 -2.16 0.95 12.84
N ILE A 241 -3.35 0.62 13.35
CA ILE A 241 -3.55 -0.10 14.61
C ILE A 241 -4.51 -1.25 14.34
N HIS A 242 -4.19 -2.43 14.83
CA HIS A 242 -5.11 -3.57 14.77
C HIS A 242 -4.82 -4.58 15.88
N GLY A 243 -5.76 -5.50 16.07
CA GLY A 243 -5.64 -6.60 17.01
C GLY A 243 -6.99 -7.12 17.43
N GLY A 244 -7.09 -7.52 18.69
CA GLY A 244 -8.30 -8.12 19.23
C GLY A 244 -8.02 -9.00 20.43
N LYS A 245 -8.94 -9.92 20.68
CA LYS A 245 -8.92 -10.85 21.81
C LYS A 245 -9.84 -12.04 21.57
N ASP A 246 -9.73 -13.07 22.40
CA ASP A 246 -10.77 -14.10 22.48
C ASP A 246 -12.05 -13.58 23.16
N THR A 247 -13.12 -14.37 23.10
CA THR A 247 -14.38 -14.10 23.83
C THR A 247 -14.71 -15.14 24.90
N GLN A 248 -13.88 -16.17 25.08
CA GLN A 248 -14.11 -17.29 26.01
C GLN A 248 -13.23 -17.22 27.27
N PHE A 249 -12.28 -16.28 27.32
CA PHE A 249 -11.31 -16.13 28.40
C PHE A 249 -10.43 -17.38 28.63
N TRP A 250 -10.02 -18.04 27.54
CA TRP A 250 -9.21 -19.24 27.60
C TRP A 250 -7.72 -18.91 27.57
N ALA A 251 -6.99 -19.37 28.59
CA ALA A 251 -5.53 -19.22 28.64
C ALA A 251 -4.88 -19.76 27.35
N GLY A 252 -3.91 -19.02 26.81
CA GLY A 252 -3.27 -19.28 25.52
C GLY A 252 -3.64 -18.26 24.44
N TRP A 253 -3.53 -18.70 23.18
CA TRP A 253 -3.69 -17.87 21.98
C TRP A 253 -4.91 -18.29 21.19
N TYR A 254 -6.07 -17.98 21.79
CA TYR A 254 -7.38 -18.31 21.25
C TYR A 254 -8.09 -17.11 20.62
N GLY A 255 -7.46 -15.94 20.63
CA GLY A 255 -7.98 -14.73 19.99
C GLY A 255 -7.79 -14.71 18.47
N ILE A 256 -8.05 -13.55 17.88
CA ILE A 256 -7.87 -13.32 16.45
C ILE A 256 -6.41 -13.47 16.01
N ARG A 257 -6.22 -14.00 14.79
CA ARG A 257 -4.96 -14.05 14.05
C ARG A 257 -4.94 -12.93 13.02
N VAL A 258 -3.84 -12.18 12.91
CA VAL A 258 -3.66 -11.10 11.91
C VAL A 258 -2.33 -11.23 11.18
N THR A 259 -2.31 -10.92 9.88
CA THR A 259 -1.10 -10.97 9.04
C THR A 259 -1.29 -10.17 7.75
N ASN A 260 -0.24 -10.08 6.94
CA ASN A 260 -0.25 -9.51 5.60
C ASN A 260 -0.88 -8.10 5.49
N SER A 261 -0.71 -7.29 6.53
CA SER A 261 -1.19 -5.91 6.59
C SER A 261 -0.49 -5.04 5.55
N SER A 262 -1.20 -4.12 4.91
CA SER A 262 -0.59 -3.17 3.97
C SER A 262 -1.11 -1.74 4.07
N VAL A 263 -0.19 -0.82 3.81
CA VAL A 263 -0.47 0.58 3.48
C VAL A 263 0.24 0.86 2.17
N GLU A 264 -0.49 1.26 1.13
CA GLU A 264 0.05 1.54 -0.20
C GLU A 264 -0.44 2.91 -0.69
N ILE A 265 0.44 3.63 -1.39
CA ILE A 265 0.07 4.86 -2.11
C ILE A 265 -0.14 4.48 -3.58
N CYS A 266 -1.34 4.69 -4.07
CA CYS A 266 -1.79 4.25 -5.39
C CYS A 266 -2.15 5.46 -6.28
N PRO A 267 -2.09 5.33 -7.61
CA PRO A 267 -2.72 6.30 -8.50
C PRO A 267 -4.21 6.44 -8.18
N ALA A 268 -4.71 7.68 -8.22
CA ALA A 268 -6.08 7.99 -7.86
C ALA A 268 -7.09 7.23 -8.73
N GLY A 269 -8.11 6.62 -8.10
CA GLY A 269 -9.20 5.96 -8.80
C GLY A 269 -8.92 4.55 -9.33
N GLU A 270 -7.75 3.98 -9.06
CA GLU A 270 -7.42 2.60 -9.47
C GLU A 270 -7.98 1.51 -8.54
N THR A 271 -8.30 1.87 -7.30
CA THR A 271 -8.56 0.86 -6.28
C THR A 271 -10.07 0.70 -6.09
N LYS A 272 -10.60 -0.51 -6.24
CA LYS A 272 -12.00 -0.81 -5.88
C LYS A 272 -12.06 -1.15 -4.39
N GLU A 273 -12.98 -0.50 -3.69
CA GLU A 273 -13.29 -0.85 -2.31
C GLU A 273 -14.08 -2.17 -2.31
N ARG A 274 -13.58 -3.21 -1.65
CA ARG A 274 -14.41 -4.38 -1.34
C ARG A 274 -15.10 -4.09 -0.02
N VAL A 275 -16.39 -3.78 -0.09
CA VAL A 275 -17.26 -3.83 1.09
C VAL A 275 -17.35 -5.29 1.51
N GLN A 276 -17.02 -5.57 2.78
CA GLN A 276 -17.23 -6.91 3.33
C GLN A 276 -18.73 -7.21 3.29
N PRO A 277 -19.16 -8.42 2.91
CA PRO A 277 -20.55 -8.80 3.14
C PRO A 277 -20.84 -8.69 4.64
N GLU A 278 -21.94 -8.02 4.99
CA GLU A 278 -22.49 -8.06 6.34
C GLU A 278 -22.54 -9.53 6.77
N VAL A 279 -21.88 -9.85 7.88
CA VAL A 279 -22.04 -11.16 8.51
C VAL A 279 -23.50 -11.22 8.95
N LEU A 280 -24.33 -11.90 8.16
CA LEU A 280 -25.71 -12.19 8.51
C LEU A 280 -25.69 -12.81 9.91
N HIS A 281 -26.18 -12.05 10.89
CA HIS A 281 -26.44 -12.57 12.22
C HIS A 281 -27.45 -13.72 12.05
N GLY A 282 -26.94 -14.95 12.12
CA GLY A 282 -27.78 -16.13 12.22
C GLY A 282 -28.63 -15.98 13.49
N SER A 283 -29.92 -15.73 13.32
CA SER A 283 -30.85 -15.81 14.44
C SER A 283 -30.81 -17.24 14.99
N PRO A 284 -30.83 -17.44 16.33
CA PRO A 284 -30.84 -18.77 16.89
C PRO A 284 -32.20 -19.42 16.63
N GLU A 285 -32.30 -20.22 15.57
CA GLU A 285 -33.40 -21.17 15.44
C GLU A 285 -33.24 -22.23 16.52
N ASN A 286 -34.08 -22.13 17.55
CA ASN A 286 -34.31 -23.17 18.54
C ASN A 286 -34.62 -24.50 17.84
N PRO A 287 -33.84 -25.58 18.02
CA PRO A 287 -34.27 -26.89 17.58
C PRO A 287 -35.40 -27.36 18.49
N ILE A 288 -36.62 -27.26 17.96
CA ILE A 288 -37.81 -27.91 18.51
C ILE A 288 -37.47 -29.40 18.72
N ARG A 289 -37.57 -29.84 19.98
CA ARG A 289 -37.51 -31.24 20.40
C ARG A 289 -38.34 -32.11 19.46
N LYS A 290 -37.67 -32.96 18.66
CA LYS A 290 -38.31 -34.13 18.06
C LYS A 290 -38.12 -35.30 19.01
N SER A 291 -39.23 -35.75 19.59
CA SER A 291 -39.34 -36.95 20.43
C SER A 291 -38.72 -38.18 19.74
N PRO A 292 -38.14 -39.13 20.49
CA PRO A 292 -37.51 -40.30 19.91
C PRO A 292 -38.57 -41.25 19.34
N ARG A 293 -38.41 -41.63 18.06
CA ARG A 293 -39.16 -42.72 17.45
C ARG A 293 -38.62 -44.05 17.97
N HIS A 294 -39.54 -44.91 18.38
CA HIS A 294 -39.32 -46.32 18.67
C HIS A 294 -38.46 -47.02 17.61
N PHE A 295 -37.42 -47.71 18.07
CA PHE A 295 -36.81 -48.82 17.35
C PHE A 295 -37.62 -50.09 17.64
N PRO A 296 -37.98 -50.91 16.64
CA PRO A 296 -38.46 -52.26 16.90
C PRO A 296 -37.26 -53.21 17.10
N ASP A 297 -37.30 -53.94 18.21
CA ASP A 297 -36.38 -55.03 18.53
C ASP A 297 -36.51 -56.17 17.51
N LEU A 298 -35.41 -56.45 16.81
CA LEU A 298 -35.16 -57.76 16.21
C LEU A 298 -34.39 -58.57 17.25
N ASN A 299 -35.08 -59.44 17.97
CA ASN A 299 -34.42 -60.48 18.74
C ASN A 299 -34.91 -61.87 18.35
N ASN A 300 -33.93 -62.72 18.10
CA ASN A 300 -34.01 -64.06 17.56
C ASN A 300 -34.92 -64.98 18.38
N GLY A 301 -35.66 -65.81 17.68
CA GLY A 301 -36.34 -66.96 18.27
C GLY A 301 -35.37 -67.98 18.85
N LYS A 302 -35.79 -68.61 19.95
CA LYS A 302 -35.53 -70.03 20.23
C LYS A 302 -36.49 -70.58 21.30
N ALA A 303 -37.08 -71.71 20.94
CA ALA A 303 -37.48 -72.85 21.76
C ALA A 303 -38.72 -72.75 22.68
N GLY A 304 -39.80 -73.41 22.22
CA GLY A 304 -40.22 -74.69 22.79
C GLY A 304 -41.26 -74.68 23.92
N ARG A 305 -42.52 -74.98 23.57
CA ARG A 305 -43.25 -76.22 23.91
C ARG A 305 -44.62 -76.20 23.25
#